data_AF-A0A380RXW2-F1
#
_entry.id   AF-A0A380RXW2-F1
#
_cell.length_a   1.000
_cell.length_b   1.000
_cell.length_c   1.000
_cell.angle_alpha   90.00
_cell.angle_beta   90.00
_cell.angle_gamma   90.00
#
_symmetry.space_group_name_H-M   'P 1'
#
loop_
_entity.id
_entity.type
_entity.pdbx_description
1 polymer ?
#
loop_
_entity_poly.entity_id
_entity_poly.type
_entity_poly.pdbx_seq_one_letter_code
_entity_poly.pdbx_strand_id
1 'polypeptide(L)'
;MQSSSSEKPAESSDSGVCTNCDSYTAADPTLVENGGKGSVTTYGSITAKETSLGGACNYGQTNIQYYAAIHVNVSPGDDKGPWDGGMACGGCVHVKAKTPDGWKEVTVRITDRCPDANCGVDLGGAPASDIMGIQVGRYYGEWEFVSCEGVEGVWGDSTSIWVKEGASEFWSIIQVRNPKDMVKKIAIQGMDSDEDYTLEMVVGTENFWTVPQEILQSNKKYSVVVTYRSGTDDEWILESSELTIPEANLYLYEHRKE
;
A
#
# COMPACT_ATOMS: atom_id res chain seq x y z
N MET A 1 22.46 -42.70 42.38
CA MET A 1 21.28 -41.82 42.46
C MET A 1 21.66 -40.52 41.79
N GLN A 2 21.23 -40.33 40.53
CA GLN A 2 21.35 -39.07 39.81
C GLN A 2 20.27 -38.13 40.34
N SER A 3 20.67 -37.00 40.92
CA SER A 3 19.74 -35.94 41.30
C SER A 3 19.59 -35.00 40.11
N SER A 4 18.43 -35.08 39.47
CA SER A 4 17.95 -34.15 38.45
C SER A 4 17.60 -32.82 39.11
N SER A 5 18.30 -31.74 38.78
CA SER A 5 17.87 -30.38 39.06
C SER A 5 17.33 -29.77 37.77
N SER A 6 16.00 -29.69 37.72
CA SER A 6 15.24 -29.05 36.64
C SER A 6 15.42 -27.52 36.72
N GLU A 7 16.10 -26.93 35.75
CA GLU A 7 16.08 -25.47 35.55
C GLU A 7 14.77 -25.07 34.86
N LYS A 8 14.05 -24.17 35.51
CA LYS A 8 12.82 -23.54 35.02
C LYS A 8 13.23 -22.47 33.99
N PRO A 9 12.53 -22.30 32.85
CA PRO A 9 12.90 -21.26 31.88
C PRO A 9 12.69 -19.89 32.50
N ALA A 10 13.68 -19.00 32.36
CA ALA A 10 13.56 -17.60 32.69
C ALA A 10 12.50 -16.94 31.78
N GLU A 11 11.45 -16.40 32.39
CA GLU A 11 10.50 -15.52 31.72
C GLU A 11 11.25 -14.28 31.21
N SER A 12 11.17 -14.06 29.90
CA SER A 12 11.69 -12.87 29.22
C SER A 12 10.86 -11.65 29.61
N SER A 13 11.40 -10.82 30.50
CA SER A 13 10.91 -9.46 30.74
C SER A 13 11.69 -8.48 29.86
N ASP A 14 11.42 -8.44 28.55
CA ASP A 14 11.89 -7.32 27.71
C ASP A 14 11.02 -6.10 28.06
N SER A 15 11.56 -5.20 28.87
CA SER A 15 10.89 -3.94 29.25
C SER A 15 10.70 -2.97 28.08
N GLY A 16 11.08 -3.33 26.85
CA GLY A 16 10.87 -2.56 25.62
C GLY A 16 11.77 -1.33 25.48
N VAL A 17 12.32 -0.82 26.57
CA VAL A 17 13.25 0.33 26.61
C VAL A 17 14.60 -0.07 26.00
N CYS A 18 15.00 0.62 24.93
CA CYS A 18 16.34 0.52 24.35
C CYS A 18 16.98 1.92 24.26
N THR A 19 18.29 2.04 24.50
CA THR A 19 18.97 3.33 24.70
C THR A 19 19.55 3.98 23.43
N ASN A 20 19.57 3.27 22.29
CA ASN A 20 20.08 3.75 20.98
C ASN A 20 19.26 3.17 19.83
N CYS A 21 17.94 3.17 19.94
CA CYS A 21 17.08 2.42 19.01
C CYS A 21 17.03 3.01 17.60
N ASP A 22 17.43 4.26 17.44
CA ASP A 22 17.53 5.03 16.20
C ASP A 22 18.78 4.70 15.36
N SER A 23 19.63 3.80 15.85
CA SER A 23 20.88 3.38 15.20
C SER A 23 20.89 1.89 14.86
N TYR A 24 19.71 1.31 14.61
CA TYR A 24 19.60 -0.09 14.19
C TYR A 24 20.54 -0.37 13.01
N THR A 25 21.26 -1.49 13.09
CA THR A 25 22.20 -1.88 12.05
C THR A 25 21.42 -2.27 10.81
N ALA A 26 21.75 -1.66 9.67
CA ALA A 26 21.15 -1.97 8.39
C ALA A 26 21.28 -3.47 8.10
N ALA A 27 20.16 -4.10 7.78
CA ALA A 27 20.07 -5.51 7.44
C ALA A 27 18.92 -5.73 6.47
N ASP A 28 19.03 -6.79 5.68
CA ASP A 28 17.99 -7.29 4.80
C ASP A 28 16.66 -7.48 5.58
N PRO A 29 15.53 -6.97 5.06
CA PRO A 29 14.21 -7.29 5.61
C PRO A 29 13.97 -8.79 5.66
N THR A 30 13.25 -9.25 6.68
CA THR A 30 12.74 -10.62 6.72
C THR A 30 11.24 -10.59 6.47
N LEU A 31 10.80 -11.26 5.40
CA LEU A 31 9.37 -11.42 5.12
C LEU A 31 8.73 -12.49 6.00
N VAL A 32 7.46 -12.25 6.34
CA VAL A 32 6.55 -13.23 6.94
C VAL A 32 5.25 -13.25 6.11
N GLU A 33 4.33 -14.19 6.39
CA GLU A 33 3.15 -14.44 5.56
C GLU A 33 2.34 -13.19 5.17
N ASN A 34 2.20 -12.22 6.08
CA ASN A 34 1.42 -11.00 5.86
C ASN A 34 2.20 -9.72 6.17
N GLY A 35 3.52 -9.71 5.98
CA GLY A 35 4.33 -8.52 6.27
C GLY A 35 5.81 -8.83 6.43
N GLY A 36 6.47 -8.20 7.40
CA GLY A 36 7.88 -8.43 7.63
C GLY A 36 8.44 -7.71 8.85
N LYS A 37 9.75 -7.81 9.00
CA LYS A 37 10.53 -7.14 10.05
C LYS A 37 11.85 -6.64 9.48
N GLY A 38 12.37 -5.58 10.08
CA GLY A 38 13.62 -4.95 9.63
C GLY A 38 13.65 -3.47 9.96
N SER A 39 14.25 -2.70 9.06
CA SER A 39 14.43 -1.26 9.24
C SER A 39 13.13 -0.50 9.05
N VAL A 40 12.78 0.32 10.04
CA VAL A 40 11.80 1.40 9.91
C VAL A 40 12.56 2.73 9.92
N THR A 41 12.43 3.49 8.84
CA THR A 41 13.10 4.79 8.64
C THR A 41 12.08 5.89 8.41
N THR A 42 12.55 7.09 8.09
CA THR A 42 11.67 8.19 7.68
C THR A 42 12.25 8.96 6.49
N TYR A 43 11.34 9.51 5.68
CA TYR A 43 11.62 10.43 4.58
C TYR A 43 10.67 11.63 4.60
N GLY A 44 11.06 12.72 3.94
CA GLY A 44 10.31 13.96 3.94
C GLY A 44 10.42 14.72 5.26
N SER A 45 9.41 15.51 5.60
CA SER A 45 9.41 16.31 6.82
C SER A 45 9.11 15.47 8.07
N ILE A 46 9.94 15.64 9.09
CA ILE A 46 9.81 14.96 10.40
C ILE A 46 9.04 15.81 11.43
N THR A 47 8.80 17.08 11.10
CA THR A 47 8.11 18.06 11.96
C THR A 47 6.80 18.55 11.37
N ALA A 48 6.63 18.50 10.04
CA ALA A 48 5.40 18.90 9.39
C ALA A 48 4.56 17.68 9.03
N LYS A 49 3.25 17.74 9.32
CA LYS A 49 2.26 16.74 8.90
C LYS A 49 1.89 16.96 7.44
N GLU A 50 2.85 16.75 6.56
CA GLU A 50 2.68 16.90 5.12
C GLU A 50 1.74 15.82 4.57
N THR A 51 1.07 16.13 3.47
CA THR A 51 0.25 15.18 2.72
C THR A 51 1.07 14.54 1.61
N SER A 52 0.85 13.25 1.35
CA SER A 52 1.51 12.55 0.26
C SER A 52 1.23 13.22 -1.09
N LEU A 53 2.28 13.34 -1.90
CA LEU A 53 2.20 13.73 -3.32
C LEU A 53 2.09 12.51 -4.24
N GLY A 54 1.75 11.35 -3.68
CA GLY A 54 1.36 10.15 -4.40
C GLY A 54 2.48 9.22 -4.82
N GLY A 55 3.74 9.68 -4.73
CA GLY A 55 4.96 8.88 -4.93
C GLY A 55 4.95 8.02 -6.20
N ALA A 56 5.67 6.89 -6.14
CA ALA A 56 5.67 5.86 -7.17
C ALA A 56 4.26 5.26 -7.43
N CYS A 57 3.30 5.43 -6.53
CA CYS A 57 1.93 4.98 -6.75
C CYS A 57 1.08 5.88 -7.66
N ASN A 58 1.63 7.00 -8.16
CA ASN A 58 0.98 7.88 -9.14
C ASN A 58 -0.38 8.48 -8.68
N TYR A 59 -0.57 8.67 -7.38
CA TYR A 59 -1.81 9.27 -6.85
C TYR A 59 -1.91 10.78 -7.06
N GLY A 60 -0.82 11.45 -7.47
CA GLY A 60 -0.77 12.90 -7.55
C GLY A 60 -0.94 13.54 -6.17
N GLN A 61 -1.42 14.78 -6.13
CA GLN A 61 -1.65 15.46 -4.85
C GLN A 61 -2.81 14.80 -4.09
N THR A 62 -2.58 14.44 -2.83
CA THR A 62 -3.56 13.76 -1.97
C THR A 62 -3.81 14.53 -0.68
N ASN A 63 -4.77 14.05 0.14
CA ASN A 63 -4.91 14.45 1.55
C ASN A 63 -4.40 13.38 2.54
N ILE A 64 -3.67 12.36 2.05
CA ILE A 64 -3.15 11.27 2.88
C ILE A 64 -2.01 11.81 3.74
N GLN A 65 -2.19 11.84 5.06
CA GLN A 65 -1.18 12.31 6.02
C GLN A 65 -0.35 11.18 6.64
N TYR A 66 -0.90 9.97 6.63
CA TYR A 66 -0.30 8.77 7.20
C TYR A 66 0.10 7.85 6.05
N TYR A 67 1.32 8.03 5.56
CA TYR A 67 1.83 7.31 4.40
C TYR A 67 3.24 6.79 4.60
N ALA A 68 3.62 5.83 3.78
CA ALA A 68 4.97 5.28 3.76
C ALA A 68 5.38 4.82 2.36
N ALA A 69 6.69 4.67 2.20
CA ALA A 69 7.28 3.89 1.14
C ALA A 69 7.55 2.46 1.64
N ILE A 70 7.38 1.45 0.79
CA ILE A 70 7.70 0.05 1.13
C ILE A 70 8.82 -0.50 0.27
N HIS A 71 9.61 -1.38 0.86
CA HIS A 71 10.81 -1.92 0.24
C HIS A 71 10.56 -2.67 -1.06
N VAL A 72 11.44 -2.41 -2.03
CA VAL A 72 11.48 -3.09 -3.33
C VAL A 72 12.24 -4.42 -3.23
N ASN A 73 13.20 -4.51 -2.31
CA ASN A 73 14.20 -5.56 -2.26
C ASN A 73 14.16 -6.30 -0.91
N VAL A 74 14.25 -7.63 -0.93
CA VAL A 74 14.57 -8.40 0.29
C VAL A 74 16.08 -8.43 0.48
N SER A 75 16.81 -8.63 -0.61
CA SER A 75 18.26 -8.45 -0.68
C SER A 75 18.60 -7.48 -1.82
N PRO A 76 19.74 -6.75 -1.75
CA PRO A 76 20.07 -5.70 -2.71
C PRO A 76 19.90 -6.12 -4.19
N GLY A 77 18.94 -5.49 -4.87
CA GLY A 77 18.69 -5.64 -6.32
C GLY A 77 17.97 -6.94 -6.72
N ASP A 78 17.29 -7.62 -5.80
CA ASP A 78 16.54 -8.83 -6.11
C ASP A 78 15.09 -8.61 -6.56
N ASP A 79 14.54 -7.41 -6.35
CA ASP A 79 13.16 -7.03 -6.63
C ASP A 79 12.12 -8.01 -6.02
N LYS A 80 12.44 -8.65 -4.88
CA LYS A 80 11.55 -9.62 -4.20
C LYS A 80 10.77 -9.03 -3.02
N GLY A 81 10.87 -7.72 -2.81
CA GLY A 81 10.09 -7.02 -1.81
C GLY A 81 8.61 -6.92 -2.20
N PRO A 82 7.74 -6.55 -1.25
CA PRO A 82 6.30 -6.48 -1.45
C PRO A 82 5.88 -5.32 -2.37
N TRP A 83 6.79 -4.40 -2.73
CA TRP A 83 6.48 -3.38 -3.73
C TRP A 83 5.90 -3.99 -5.01
N ASP A 84 6.51 -5.07 -5.50
CA ASP A 84 6.05 -5.91 -6.61
C ASP A 84 5.42 -5.12 -7.77
N GLY A 85 6.22 -4.24 -8.40
CA GLY A 85 5.77 -3.42 -9.54
C GLY A 85 4.64 -2.43 -9.23
N GLY A 86 4.41 -2.10 -7.96
CA GLY A 86 3.33 -1.24 -7.50
C GLY A 86 2.09 -1.99 -7.01
N MET A 87 2.12 -3.32 -6.90
CA MET A 87 1.00 -4.10 -6.33
C MET A 87 0.70 -3.73 -4.86
N ALA A 88 1.69 -3.22 -4.11
CA ALA A 88 1.48 -2.71 -2.76
C ALA A 88 0.74 -1.37 -2.70
N CYS A 89 0.61 -0.65 -3.81
CA CYS A 89 0.02 0.68 -3.82
C CYS A 89 -1.41 0.70 -3.29
N GLY A 90 -1.70 1.69 -2.45
CA GLY A 90 -3.01 1.89 -1.85
C GLY A 90 -3.31 0.98 -0.66
N GLY A 91 -2.54 -0.10 -0.47
CA GLY A 91 -2.61 -0.95 0.71
C GLY A 91 -2.18 -0.22 1.98
N CYS A 92 -2.65 -0.70 3.12
CA CYS A 92 -2.21 -0.20 4.42
C CYS A 92 -1.31 -1.22 5.12
N VAL A 93 -0.33 -0.71 5.84
CA VAL A 93 0.51 -1.49 6.75
C VAL A 93 0.40 -0.93 8.16
N HIS A 94 0.19 -1.82 9.12
CA HIS A 94 0.33 -1.51 10.53
C HIS A 94 1.80 -1.71 10.91
N VAL A 95 2.46 -0.65 11.34
CA VAL A 95 3.90 -0.59 11.61
C VAL A 95 4.11 -0.47 13.10
N LYS A 96 5.03 -1.27 13.65
CA LYS A 96 5.55 -1.18 15.01
C LYS A 96 7.04 -0.88 14.95
N ALA A 97 7.50 0.06 15.76
CA ALA A 97 8.93 0.37 15.89
C ALA A 97 9.33 0.39 17.37
N LYS A 98 10.50 -0.19 17.69
CA LYS A 98 11.04 -0.21 19.04
C LYS A 98 11.76 1.10 19.31
N THR A 99 11.20 1.97 20.14
CA THR A 99 11.75 3.28 20.51
C THR A 99 12.31 3.28 21.94
N PRO A 100 13.00 4.34 22.39
CA PRO A 100 13.42 4.46 23.79
C PRO A 100 12.27 4.39 24.80
N ASP A 101 11.07 4.83 24.39
CA ASP A 101 9.85 4.78 25.22
C ASP A 101 9.13 3.43 25.13
N GLY A 102 9.69 2.44 24.42
CA GLY A 102 9.07 1.16 24.12
C GLY A 102 8.54 1.08 22.68
N TRP A 103 7.69 0.09 22.44
CA TRP A 103 7.04 -0.09 21.13
C TRP A 103 6.04 1.03 20.87
N LYS A 104 6.18 1.68 19.72
CA LYS A 104 5.17 2.60 19.17
C LYS A 104 4.64 2.04 17.87
N GLU A 105 3.40 2.37 17.55
CA GLU A 105 2.70 1.80 16.41
C GLU A 105 1.83 2.81 15.68
N VAL A 106 1.66 2.59 14.38
CA VAL A 106 0.88 3.45 13.48
C VAL A 106 0.44 2.66 12.26
N THR A 107 -0.72 2.97 11.71
CA THR A 107 -1.14 2.43 10.40
C THR A 107 -0.93 3.48 9.33
N VAL A 108 -0.31 3.09 8.22
CA VAL A 108 0.04 3.98 7.11
C VAL A 108 -0.37 3.38 5.78
N ARG A 109 -0.71 4.23 4.80
CA ARG A 109 -0.94 3.81 3.42
C ARG A 109 0.36 3.81 2.62
N ILE A 110 0.55 2.76 1.82
CA ILE A 110 1.67 2.70 0.87
C ILE A 110 1.36 3.60 -0.32
N THR A 111 2.16 4.64 -0.47
CA THR A 111 2.07 5.58 -1.60
C THR A 111 3.36 5.65 -2.40
N ASP A 112 4.42 4.99 -1.95
CA ASP A 112 5.72 5.10 -2.61
C ASP A 112 6.54 3.81 -2.46
N ARG A 113 7.66 3.74 -3.17
CA ARG A 113 8.61 2.62 -3.12
C ARG A 113 9.90 3.04 -2.44
N CYS A 114 10.45 2.15 -1.65
CA CYS A 114 11.73 2.35 -0.99
C CYS A 114 12.80 1.50 -1.70
N PRO A 115 13.66 2.12 -2.55
CA PRO A 115 14.64 1.37 -3.33
C PRO A 115 15.90 0.99 -2.53
N ASP A 116 16.10 1.56 -1.34
CA ASP A 116 17.22 1.20 -0.47
C ASP A 116 17.13 -0.29 -0.10
N ALA A 117 18.23 -1.00 -0.30
CA ALA A 117 18.34 -2.43 -0.09
C ALA A 117 18.11 -2.88 1.37
N ASN A 118 18.27 -1.98 2.34
CA ASN A 118 18.07 -2.29 3.76
C ASN A 118 16.82 -1.61 4.33
N CYS A 119 15.96 -1.09 3.48
CA CYS A 119 14.70 -0.49 3.88
C CYS A 119 13.66 -1.57 4.16
N GLY A 120 12.84 -1.43 5.19
CA GLY A 120 11.63 -2.23 5.38
C GLY A 120 10.40 -1.40 5.08
N VAL A 121 10.17 -0.39 5.91
CA VAL A 121 9.14 0.65 5.74
C VAL A 121 9.76 2.01 6.01
N ASP A 122 9.57 2.95 5.09
CA ASP A 122 10.04 4.32 5.22
C ASP A 122 8.87 5.25 5.48
N LEU A 123 8.76 5.80 6.69
CA LEU A 123 7.62 6.59 7.14
C LEU A 123 7.70 8.04 6.62
N GLY A 124 6.62 8.52 6.02
CA GLY A 124 6.48 9.92 5.62
C GLY A 124 5.36 10.62 6.37
N GLY A 125 5.37 11.95 6.37
CA GLY A 125 4.30 12.77 6.95
C GLY A 125 4.19 12.66 8.47
N ALA A 126 2.95 12.61 8.99
CA ALA A 126 2.68 12.57 10.42
C ALA A 126 3.30 11.35 11.17
N PRO A 127 3.29 10.12 10.62
CA PRO A 127 3.89 8.93 11.22
C PRO A 127 5.34 9.08 11.70
N ALA A 128 6.16 9.84 10.96
CA ALA A 128 7.55 10.07 11.33
C ALA A 128 7.67 10.71 12.71
N SER A 129 6.86 11.76 12.95
CA SER A 129 6.80 12.46 14.22
C SER A 129 6.16 11.61 15.32
N ASP A 130 5.06 10.92 15.00
CA ASP A 130 4.29 10.13 15.97
C ASP A 130 5.11 8.94 16.53
N ILE A 131 5.93 8.29 15.70
CA ILE A 131 6.79 7.19 16.09
C ILE A 131 8.15 7.69 16.61
N MET A 132 8.90 8.42 15.79
CA MET A 132 10.32 8.73 16.05
C MET A 132 10.51 10.01 16.85
N GLY A 133 9.49 10.87 16.96
CA GLY A 133 9.58 12.15 17.64
C GLY A 133 10.67 13.05 17.04
N ILE A 134 11.54 13.59 17.90
CA ILE A 134 12.66 14.46 17.46
C ILE A 134 13.94 13.68 17.12
N GLN A 135 13.99 12.38 17.42
CA GLN A 135 15.18 11.55 17.22
C GLN A 135 14.96 10.65 16.00
N VAL A 136 15.33 11.17 14.84
CA VAL A 136 15.23 10.44 13.58
C VAL A 136 16.40 9.50 13.37
N GLY A 137 16.13 8.37 12.72
CA GLY A 137 17.16 7.38 12.45
C GLY A 137 16.56 6.11 11.87
N ARG A 138 17.27 5.00 12.05
CA ARG A 138 16.84 3.67 11.67
C ARG A 138 16.44 2.90 12.91
N TYR A 139 15.18 2.51 12.97
CA TYR A 139 14.63 1.73 14.06
C TYR A 139 14.44 0.28 13.65
N TYR A 140 14.56 -0.64 14.61
CA TYR A 140 14.03 -1.98 14.41
C TYR A 140 12.51 -1.91 14.47
N GLY A 141 11.84 -2.53 13.50
CA GLY A 141 10.40 -2.60 13.47
C GLY A 141 9.84 -3.82 12.76
N GLU A 142 8.53 -3.92 12.87
CA GLU A 142 7.68 -4.98 12.32
C GLU A 142 6.53 -4.31 11.59
N TRP A 143 6.07 -4.90 10.49
CA TRP A 143 4.91 -4.42 9.78
C TRP A 143 4.05 -5.57 9.30
N GLU A 144 2.74 -5.33 9.25
CA GLU A 144 1.76 -6.27 8.72
C GLU A 144 0.76 -5.55 7.81
N PHE A 145 0.37 -6.17 6.71
CA PHE A 145 -0.65 -5.62 5.82
C PHE A 145 -2.04 -5.73 6.47
N VAL A 146 -2.74 -4.61 6.55
CA VAL A 146 -4.07 -4.48 7.17
C VAL A 146 -5.04 -3.76 6.22
N SER A 147 -6.33 -3.87 6.49
CA SER A 147 -7.33 -3.04 5.80
C SER A 147 -7.11 -1.56 6.17
N CYS A 148 -7.32 -0.68 5.19
CA CYS A 148 -7.35 0.77 5.40
C CYS A 148 -8.69 1.25 5.98
N GLU A 149 -9.73 0.42 5.99
CA GLU A 149 -11.08 0.83 6.42
C GLU A 149 -11.10 1.29 7.87
N GLY A 150 -11.75 2.43 8.11
CA GLY A 150 -11.88 3.00 9.46
C GLY A 150 -10.59 3.59 10.05
N VAL A 151 -9.48 3.58 9.30
CA VAL A 151 -8.21 4.17 9.74
C VAL A 151 -8.18 5.65 9.36
N GLU A 152 -7.98 6.52 10.35
CA GLU A 152 -7.88 7.98 10.11
C GLU A 152 -6.55 8.34 9.43
N GLY A 153 -6.56 9.37 8.58
CA GLY A 153 -5.35 9.97 8.01
C GLY A 153 -4.69 9.18 6.87
N VAL A 154 -5.12 7.95 6.60
CA VAL A 154 -4.61 7.14 5.46
C VAL A 154 -5.42 7.36 4.17
N TRP A 155 -6.50 8.15 4.21
CA TRP A 155 -7.39 8.42 3.09
C TRP A 155 -7.20 9.84 2.53
N GLY A 156 -7.12 9.96 1.20
CA GLY A 156 -7.12 11.25 0.52
C GLY A 156 -8.53 11.76 0.22
N ASP A 157 -9.36 10.85 -0.28
CA ASP A 157 -10.77 11.04 -0.63
C ASP A 157 -11.46 9.65 -0.66
N SER A 158 -12.61 9.56 -1.35
CA SER A 158 -13.34 8.30 -1.54
C SER A 158 -12.69 7.41 -2.60
N THR A 159 -12.84 6.09 -2.45
CA THR A 159 -12.37 5.12 -3.45
C THR A 159 -12.93 5.42 -4.85
N SER A 160 -12.06 5.39 -5.85
CA SER A 160 -12.43 5.68 -7.23
C SER A 160 -11.58 4.91 -8.23
N ILE A 161 -12.07 4.83 -9.47
CA ILE A 161 -11.28 4.46 -10.63
C ILE A 161 -10.82 5.74 -11.32
N TRP A 162 -9.51 5.92 -11.46
CA TRP A 162 -8.90 7.00 -12.21
C TRP A 162 -8.49 6.53 -13.59
N VAL A 163 -8.94 7.25 -14.62
CA VAL A 163 -8.56 7.01 -16.02
C VAL A 163 -7.35 7.87 -16.37
N LYS A 164 -6.28 7.24 -16.87
CA LYS A 164 -5.02 7.94 -17.14
C LYS A 164 -5.17 9.02 -18.24
N GLU A 165 -4.34 10.05 -18.17
CA GLU A 165 -4.25 11.05 -19.23
C GLU A 165 -3.90 10.39 -20.58
N GLY A 166 -4.48 10.90 -21.67
CA GLY A 166 -4.32 10.33 -23.01
C GLY A 166 -5.25 9.15 -23.33
N ALA A 167 -6.16 8.79 -22.42
CA ALA A 167 -7.19 7.79 -22.70
C ALA A 167 -8.06 8.16 -23.92
N SER A 168 -8.52 7.14 -24.63
CA SER A 168 -9.38 7.26 -25.81
C SER A 168 -10.05 5.91 -26.09
N GLU A 169 -10.84 5.84 -27.16
CA GLU A 169 -11.39 4.57 -27.66
C GLU A 169 -10.32 3.58 -28.18
N PHE A 170 -9.06 4.01 -28.34
CA PHE A 170 -7.97 3.17 -28.85
C PHE A 170 -6.97 2.74 -27.78
N TRP A 171 -6.96 3.41 -26.63
CA TRP A 171 -6.01 3.13 -25.55
C TRP A 171 -6.53 3.71 -24.24
N SER A 172 -6.50 2.91 -23.17
CA SER A 172 -6.78 3.38 -21.82
C SER A 172 -6.13 2.45 -20.80
N ILE A 173 -5.65 3.04 -19.72
CA ILE A 173 -5.22 2.31 -18.53
C ILE A 173 -5.83 2.99 -17.31
N ILE A 174 -6.19 2.19 -16.32
CA ILE A 174 -6.89 2.65 -15.13
C ILE A 174 -6.12 2.34 -13.85
N GLN A 175 -6.39 3.13 -12.83
CA GLN A 175 -5.83 2.97 -11.50
C GLN A 175 -6.96 3.02 -10.47
N VAL A 176 -6.93 2.12 -9.48
CA VAL A 176 -7.82 2.26 -8.31
C VAL A 176 -7.13 3.20 -7.33
N ARG A 177 -7.78 4.33 -7.03
CA ARG A 177 -7.32 5.30 -6.05
C ARG A 177 -8.06 5.13 -4.74
N ASN A 178 -7.35 5.38 -3.66
CA ASN A 178 -7.83 5.20 -2.29
C ASN A 178 -8.56 3.84 -2.11
N PRO A 179 -7.98 2.69 -2.50
CA PRO A 179 -8.63 1.40 -2.28
C PRO A 179 -8.62 1.00 -0.80
N LYS A 180 -9.61 0.22 -0.35
CA LYS A 180 -9.65 -0.25 1.04
C LYS A 180 -8.51 -1.20 1.43
N ASP A 181 -7.83 -1.81 0.48
CA ASP A 181 -6.64 -2.65 0.68
C ASP A 181 -5.90 -2.76 -0.68
N MET A 182 -4.78 -3.51 -0.74
CA MET A 182 -4.05 -3.79 -1.98
C MET A 182 -4.98 -4.43 -3.02
N VAL A 183 -4.96 -3.93 -4.25
CA VAL A 183 -5.70 -4.51 -5.38
C VAL A 183 -4.99 -5.78 -5.84
N LYS A 184 -5.70 -6.92 -5.84
CA LYS A 184 -5.19 -8.20 -6.36
C LYS A 184 -5.58 -8.44 -7.81
N LYS A 185 -6.77 -7.99 -8.20
CA LYS A 185 -7.35 -8.26 -9.51
C LYS A 185 -8.38 -7.19 -9.85
N ILE A 186 -8.47 -6.84 -11.12
CA ILE A 186 -9.60 -6.12 -11.69
C ILE A 186 -10.19 -6.98 -12.80
N ALA A 187 -11.51 -7.20 -12.75
CA ALA A 187 -12.26 -7.89 -13.80
C ALA A 187 -13.34 -6.96 -14.37
N ILE A 188 -13.53 -7.00 -15.68
CA ILE A 188 -14.60 -6.27 -16.38
C ILE A 188 -15.55 -7.29 -16.98
N GLN A 189 -16.80 -7.28 -16.52
CA GLN A 189 -17.83 -8.26 -16.85
C GLN A 189 -18.98 -7.59 -17.60
N GLY A 190 -19.40 -8.21 -18.71
CA GLY A 190 -20.55 -7.73 -19.48
C GLY A 190 -21.83 -7.81 -18.65
N MET A 191 -22.62 -6.74 -18.63
CA MET A 191 -23.91 -6.77 -17.89
C MET A 191 -24.98 -7.60 -18.61
N ASP A 192 -24.92 -7.61 -19.95
CA ASP A 192 -25.89 -8.26 -20.84
C ASP A 192 -25.24 -9.36 -21.72
N SER A 193 -24.04 -9.80 -21.36
CA SER A 193 -23.28 -10.83 -22.09
C SER A 193 -22.40 -11.65 -21.17
N ASP A 194 -21.93 -12.81 -21.64
CA ASP A 194 -20.98 -13.67 -20.91
C ASP A 194 -19.51 -13.21 -21.07
N GLU A 195 -19.29 -11.93 -21.38
CA GLU A 195 -17.95 -11.35 -21.52
C GLU A 195 -17.32 -11.18 -20.13
N ASP A 196 -16.09 -11.67 -19.94
CA ASP A 196 -15.31 -11.50 -18.70
C ASP A 196 -13.84 -11.28 -19.05
N TYR A 197 -13.32 -10.11 -18.69
CA TYR A 197 -11.95 -9.70 -18.95
C TYR A 197 -11.22 -9.47 -17.64
N THR A 198 -10.18 -10.25 -17.35
CA THR A 198 -9.24 -9.92 -16.27
C THR A 198 -8.19 -8.96 -16.79
N LEU A 199 -8.04 -7.80 -16.14
CA LEU A 199 -7.08 -6.80 -16.55
C LEU A 199 -5.66 -7.21 -16.16
N GLU A 200 -4.69 -6.80 -16.98
CA GLU A 200 -3.27 -6.99 -16.70
C GLU A 200 -2.64 -5.69 -16.20
N MET A 201 -1.78 -5.80 -15.19
CA MET A 201 -0.97 -4.66 -14.76
C MET A 201 -0.01 -4.20 -15.87
N VAL A 202 0.15 -2.90 -15.98
CA VAL A 202 1.03 -2.29 -16.99
C VAL A 202 2.48 -2.37 -16.51
N VAL A 203 3.31 -3.07 -17.26
CA VAL A 203 4.75 -3.18 -16.96
C VAL A 203 5.41 -1.80 -17.03
N GLY A 204 6.16 -1.44 -15.99
CA GLY A 204 6.90 -0.18 -15.91
C GLY A 204 6.03 1.05 -15.65
N THR A 205 4.70 0.89 -15.54
CA THR A 205 3.76 1.95 -15.17
C THR A 205 3.04 1.51 -13.90
N GLU A 206 3.70 1.76 -12.77
CA GLU A 206 3.32 1.27 -11.44
C GLU A 206 1.87 1.63 -11.10
N ASN A 207 1.12 0.65 -10.58
CA ASN A 207 -0.28 0.80 -10.13
C ASN A 207 -1.26 1.24 -11.24
N PHE A 208 -1.10 0.71 -12.46
CA PHE A 208 -2.07 0.85 -13.55
C PHE A 208 -2.40 -0.51 -14.18
N TRP A 209 -3.62 -0.63 -14.70
CA TRP A 209 -4.18 -1.82 -15.31
C TRP A 209 -4.67 -1.50 -16.72
N THR A 210 -4.34 -2.35 -17.69
CA THR A 210 -4.70 -2.18 -19.09
C THR A 210 -6.19 -2.45 -19.30
N VAL A 211 -6.90 -1.53 -19.96
CA VAL A 211 -8.28 -1.78 -20.42
C VAL A 211 -8.26 -2.30 -21.87
N PRO A 212 -8.85 -3.46 -22.17
CA PRO A 212 -8.93 -3.99 -23.53
C PRO A 212 -9.61 -3.03 -24.50
N GLN A 213 -9.07 -2.91 -25.72
CA GLN A 213 -9.61 -2.03 -26.75
C GLN A 213 -11.05 -2.41 -27.13
N GLU A 214 -11.38 -3.70 -27.08
CA GLU A 214 -12.72 -4.23 -27.36
C GLU A 214 -13.77 -3.66 -26.39
N ILE A 215 -13.40 -3.46 -25.12
CA ILE A 215 -14.26 -2.79 -24.14
C ILE A 215 -14.41 -1.32 -24.52
N LEU A 216 -13.29 -0.63 -24.77
CA LEU A 216 -13.27 0.82 -25.08
C LEU A 216 -14.14 1.19 -26.30
N GLN A 217 -14.28 0.27 -27.27
CA GLN A 217 -15.03 0.49 -28.52
C GLN A 217 -16.45 -0.11 -28.51
N SER A 218 -16.87 -0.74 -27.41
CA SER A 218 -18.11 -1.52 -27.35
C SER A 218 -19.39 -0.68 -27.29
N ASN A 219 -19.34 0.52 -26.70
CA ASN A 219 -20.50 1.32 -26.31
C ASN A 219 -21.51 0.53 -25.42
N LYS A 220 -21.00 -0.33 -24.54
CA LYS A 220 -21.80 -1.15 -23.61
C LYS A 220 -21.60 -0.72 -22.16
N LYS A 221 -22.46 -1.25 -21.28
CA LYS A 221 -22.28 -1.19 -19.83
C LYS A 221 -21.58 -2.44 -19.31
N TYR A 222 -20.67 -2.23 -18.36
CA TYR A 222 -19.90 -3.28 -17.71
C TYR A 222 -19.95 -3.14 -16.19
N SER A 223 -19.84 -4.29 -15.53
CA SER A 223 -19.47 -4.37 -14.12
C SER A 223 -17.95 -4.45 -14.01
N VAL A 224 -17.33 -3.48 -13.34
CA VAL A 224 -15.90 -3.48 -13.02
C VAL A 224 -15.73 -3.92 -11.58
N VAL A 225 -15.26 -5.14 -11.38
CA VAL A 225 -15.06 -5.78 -10.08
C VAL A 225 -13.60 -5.69 -9.67
N VAL A 226 -13.36 -5.02 -8.55
CA VAL A 226 -12.03 -4.90 -7.94
C VAL A 226 -11.94 -5.85 -6.75
N THR A 227 -11.09 -6.86 -6.87
CA THR A 227 -10.79 -7.82 -5.80
C THR A 227 -9.57 -7.36 -5.03
N TYR A 228 -9.70 -7.34 -3.70
CA TYR A 228 -8.65 -6.87 -2.79
C TYR A 228 -7.88 -8.03 -2.14
N ARG A 229 -6.78 -7.70 -1.47
CA ARG A 229 -6.01 -8.68 -0.70
C ARG A 229 -6.85 -9.36 0.37
N SER A 230 -7.69 -8.59 1.06
CA SER A 230 -8.64 -9.02 2.09
C SER A 230 -9.93 -8.22 1.99
N GLY A 231 -10.99 -8.68 2.68
CA GLY A 231 -12.28 -8.00 2.72
C GLY A 231 -13.22 -8.37 1.57
N THR A 232 -14.18 -7.50 1.29
CA THR A 232 -15.16 -7.67 0.20
C THR A 232 -14.65 -7.03 -1.08
N ASP A 233 -15.09 -7.51 -2.23
CA ASP A 233 -14.81 -6.83 -3.50
C ASP A 233 -15.61 -5.52 -3.60
N ASP A 234 -15.15 -4.57 -4.40
CA ASP A 234 -15.92 -3.40 -4.80
C ASP A 234 -16.33 -3.54 -6.27
N GLU A 235 -17.50 -3.02 -6.61
CA GLU A 235 -18.10 -3.14 -7.94
C GLU A 235 -18.57 -1.76 -8.43
N TRP A 236 -18.12 -1.39 -9.63
CA TRP A 236 -18.62 -0.23 -10.38
C TRP A 236 -19.46 -0.69 -11.55
N ILE A 237 -20.57 0.01 -11.82
CA ILE A 237 -21.32 -0.11 -13.06
C ILE A 237 -20.97 1.08 -13.95
N LEU A 238 -20.24 0.83 -15.04
CA LEU A 238 -19.69 1.87 -15.91
C LEU A 238 -20.14 1.69 -17.35
N GLU A 239 -20.34 2.81 -18.05
CA GLU A 239 -20.38 2.85 -19.51
C GLU A 239 -18.96 2.79 -20.07
N SER A 240 -18.73 2.03 -21.14
CA SER A 240 -17.39 1.87 -21.71
C SER A 240 -16.76 3.20 -22.12
N SER A 241 -17.58 4.18 -22.52
CA SER A 241 -17.13 5.54 -22.85
C SER A 241 -16.49 6.26 -21.69
N GLU A 242 -16.86 5.97 -20.44
CA GLU A 242 -16.26 6.62 -19.26
C GLU A 242 -14.79 6.25 -19.10
N LEU A 243 -14.41 5.03 -19.47
CA LEU A 243 -13.03 4.56 -19.49
C LEU A 243 -12.19 5.18 -20.62
N THR A 244 -12.81 5.93 -21.53
CA THR A 244 -12.13 6.61 -22.64
C THR A 244 -11.89 8.09 -22.37
N ILE A 245 -12.43 8.64 -21.27
CA ILE A 245 -12.32 10.06 -20.93
C ILE A 245 -11.01 10.28 -20.15
N PRO A 246 -10.04 11.03 -20.69
CA PRO A 246 -8.80 11.32 -19.98
C PRO A 246 -9.07 11.97 -18.63
N GLU A 247 -8.36 11.51 -17.59
CA GLU A 247 -8.42 12.09 -16.24
C GLU A 247 -9.82 12.02 -15.60
N ALA A 248 -10.68 11.12 -16.07
CA ALA A 248 -11.94 10.83 -15.39
C ALA A 248 -11.69 10.19 -14.02
N ASN A 249 -12.40 10.68 -13.01
CA ASN A 249 -12.37 10.15 -11.65
C ASN A 249 -13.74 9.57 -11.30
N LEU A 250 -13.87 8.25 -11.42
CA LEU A 250 -15.14 7.53 -11.31
C LEU A 250 -15.31 7.05 -9.86
N TYR A 251 -15.93 7.87 -9.03
CA TYR A 251 -16.09 7.55 -7.62
C TYR A 251 -17.03 6.38 -7.41
N LEU A 252 -16.65 5.48 -6.49
CA LEU A 252 -17.42 4.28 -6.21
C LEU A 252 -18.85 4.58 -5.77
N TYR A 253 -19.04 5.59 -4.92
CA TYR A 253 -20.37 5.93 -4.39
C TYR A 253 -21.35 6.45 -5.47
N GLU A 254 -20.85 6.93 -6.61
CA GLU A 254 -21.66 7.36 -7.77
C GLU A 254 -22.03 6.21 -8.70
N HIS A 255 -21.28 5.10 -8.66
CA HIS A 255 -21.35 4.02 -9.65
C HIS A 255 -21.67 2.65 -9.03
N ARG A 256 -22.02 2.60 -7.74
CA ARG A 256 -22.47 1.37 -7.09
C ARG A 256 -23.85 0.97 -7.63
N LYS A 257 -24.07 -0.34 -7.68
CA LYS A 257 -25.39 -0.92 -7.88
C LYS A 257 -26.29 -0.54 -6.69
N GLU A 258 -27.39 0.16 -6.95
CA GLU A 258 -28.46 0.39 -5.97
C GLU A 258 -29.11 -0.94 -5.53
#